data_AF-A0A109KI93-F1
#
_entry.id   AF-A0A109KI93-F1
#
_cell.length_a   1.000
_cell.length_b   1.000
_cell.length_c   1.000
_cell.angle_alpha   90.00
_cell.angle_beta   90.00
_cell.angle_gamma   90.00
#
_symmetry.space_group_name_H-M   'P 1'
#
loop_
_entity.id
_entity.type
_entity.pdbx_description
1 polymer ?
#
loop_
_entity_poly.entity_id
_entity_poly.type
_entity_poly.pdbx_seq_one_letter_code
_entity_poly.pdbx_strand_id
1 'polypeptide(L)'
;MVMVNPSNPAVRDRVLAVNAMFLNIDHKRRYLVNTDNCPVTTQVLEQQAYTENGEPNKDGTEDPVDALGYFIVQRFPIAGSYTLANVSNS
;
A
#
# COMPACT_ATOMS: atom_id res chain seq x y z
N MET A 1 -16.33 -4.07 -13.01
CA MET A 1 -16.65 -3.30 -11.79
C MET A 1 -15.48 -2.36 -11.54
N VAL A 2 -15.70 -1.05 -11.67
CA VAL A 2 -14.68 -0.03 -11.42
C VAL A 2 -14.90 0.46 -9.99
N MET A 3 -13.92 0.22 -9.12
CA MET A 3 -13.93 0.76 -7.76
C MET A 3 -12.98 1.96 -7.75
N VAL A 4 -13.45 3.12 -7.35
CA VAL A 4 -12.65 4.35 -7.22
C VAL A 4 -12.94 4.94 -5.85
N ASN A 5 -11.90 5.27 -5.09
CA ASN A 5 -12.08 5.98 -3.84
C ASN A 5 -12.50 7.43 -4.13
N PRO A 6 -13.42 8.01 -3.34
CA PRO A 6 -13.89 9.39 -3.56
C PRO A 6 -12.78 10.44 -3.39
N SER A 7 -11.68 10.08 -2.73
CA SER A 7 -10.46 10.89 -2.64
C SER A 7 -9.23 9.98 -2.61
N ASN A 8 -8.07 10.55 -2.95
CA ASN A 8 -6.83 9.81 -2.95
C ASN A 8 -6.42 9.47 -1.50
N PRO A 9 -6.25 8.19 -1.15
CA PRO A 9 -5.91 7.80 0.22
C PRO A 9 -4.55 8.38 0.62
N ALA A 10 -4.44 8.83 1.87
CA ALA A 10 -3.22 9.40 2.41
C ALA A 10 -2.03 8.46 2.19
N VAL A 11 -0.86 9.02 1.86
CA VAL A 11 0.38 8.24 1.64
C VAL A 11 0.65 7.31 2.83
N ARG A 12 0.47 7.82 4.04
CA ARG A 12 0.62 7.06 5.29
C ARG A 12 -0.30 5.84 5.34
N ASP A 13 -1.57 5.99 5.00
CA ASP A 13 -2.54 4.89 5.05
C ASP A 13 -2.21 3.81 4.02
N ARG A 14 -1.70 4.20 2.83
CA ARG A 14 -1.22 3.27 1.81
C ARG A 14 -0.03 2.46 2.30
N VAL A 15 0.98 3.12 2.85
CA VAL A 15 2.19 2.48 3.38
C VAL A 15 1.84 1.53 4.52
N LEU A 16 1.01 1.98 5.46
CA LEU A 16 0.60 1.14 6.59
C LEU A 16 -0.23 -0.06 6.12
N ALA A 17 -1.12 0.10 5.15
CA ALA A 17 -1.94 -0.99 4.62
C ALA A 17 -1.07 -2.06 3.93
N VAL A 18 -0.07 -1.64 3.14
CA VAL A 18 0.92 -2.54 2.54
C VAL A 18 1.71 -3.28 3.61
N ASN A 19 2.23 -2.58 4.62
CA ASN A 19 2.99 -3.20 5.72
C ASN A 19 2.16 -4.21 6.53
N ALA A 20 0.91 -3.88 6.85
CA ALA A 20 0.00 -4.78 7.53
C ALA A 20 -0.28 -6.06 6.72
N MET A 21 -0.21 -6.00 5.40
CA MET A 21 -0.36 -7.18 4.54
C MET A 21 0.92 -8.01 4.45
N PHE A 22 2.10 -7.40 4.52
CA PHE A 22 3.37 -8.12 4.61
C PHE A 22 3.53 -8.84 5.94
N LEU A 23 3.32 -8.14 7.05
CA LEU A 23 3.37 -8.71 8.39
C LEU A 23 2.59 -7.82 9.35
N ASN A 24 1.47 -8.31 9.84
CA ASN A 24 0.71 -7.60 10.87
C ASN A 24 1.18 -7.94 12.30
N ILE A 25 0.57 -7.28 13.29
CA ILE A 25 0.82 -7.50 14.71
C ILE A 25 0.50 -8.92 15.19
N ASP A 26 -0.38 -9.63 14.48
CA ASP A 26 -0.70 -11.04 14.76
C ASP A 26 0.29 -12.02 14.10
N HIS A 27 1.41 -11.53 13.58
CA HIS A 27 2.42 -12.29 12.83
C HIS A 27 1.87 -13.00 11.57
N LYS A 28 0.77 -12.52 11.00
CA LYS A 28 0.19 -13.07 9.77
C LYS A 28 0.76 -12.35 8.55
N ARG A 29 1.26 -13.15 7.60
CA ARG A 29 1.63 -12.68 6.26
C ARG A 29 0.47 -12.97 5.31
N ARG A 30 -0.10 -11.92 4.71
CA ARG A 30 -1.31 -12.01 3.87
C ARG A 30 -1.05 -11.64 2.41
N TYR A 31 0.11 -11.07 2.13
CA TYR A 31 0.57 -10.74 0.79
C TYR A 31 2.03 -11.17 0.63
N LEU A 32 2.33 -11.78 -0.52
CA LEU A 32 3.66 -12.25 -0.89
C LEU A 32 3.99 -11.66 -2.26
N VAL A 33 5.25 -11.24 -2.43
CA VAL A 33 5.77 -10.79 -3.72
C VAL A 33 6.58 -11.92 -4.32
N ASN A 34 6.34 -12.22 -5.61
CA ASN A 34 7.17 -13.16 -6.35
C ASN A 34 8.42 -12.40 -6.83
N THR A 35 9.56 -12.66 -6.20
CA THR A 35 10.81 -11.93 -6.49
C THR A 35 11.38 -12.23 -7.87
N ASP A 36 11.12 -13.43 -8.40
CA ASP A 36 11.61 -13.85 -9.72
C ASP A 36 10.83 -13.18 -10.86
N ASN A 37 9.51 -13.09 -10.70
CA ASN A 37 8.63 -12.50 -11.71
C ASN A 37 8.42 -10.98 -11.53
N CYS A 38 8.68 -10.45 -10.33
CA CYS A 38 8.53 -9.02 -10.02
C CYS A 38 9.84 -8.41 -9.50
N PRO A 39 10.95 -8.47 -10.27
CA PRO A 39 12.25 -8.00 -9.81
C PRO A 39 12.27 -6.49 -9.55
N VAL A 40 11.59 -5.69 -10.40
CA VAL A 40 11.52 -4.23 -10.24
C VAL A 40 10.77 -3.85 -8.97
N THR A 41 9.59 -4.43 -8.73
CA THR A 41 8.81 -4.19 -7.50
C THR A 41 9.60 -4.61 -6.27
N THR A 42 10.32 -5.74 -6.34
CA THR A 42 11.18 -6.21 -5.25
C THR A 42 12.29 -5.22 -4.95
N GLN A 43 13.02 -4.78 -5.97
CA GLN A 43 14.11 -3.82 -5.82
C GLN A 43 13.63 -2.52 -5.18
N VAL A 44 12.50 -1.97 -5.65
CA VAL A 44 11.97 -0.70 -5.12
C VAL A 44 11.47 -0.86 -3.68
N LEU A 45 10.83 -2.00 -3.34
CA LEU A 45 10.41 -2.29 -1.96
C LEU A 45 11.61 -2.40 -1.00
N GLU A 46 12.74 -2.95 -1.47
CA GLU A 46 13.98 -3.04 -0.68
C GLU A 46 14.69 -1.70 -0.52
N GLN A 47 14.56 -0.81 -1.51
CA GLN A 47 15.30 0.45 -1.61
C GLN A 47 14.50 1.68 -1.18
N GLN A 48 13.23 1.53 -0.81
CA GLN A 48 12.34 2.67 -0.57
C GLN A 48 12.87 3.57 0.55
N ALA A 49 13.54 4.66 0.15
CA ALA A 49 14.11 5.64 1.05
C ALA A 49 13.03 6.65 1.50
N TYR A 50 13.15 7.13 2.73
CA TYR A 50 12.37 8.25 3.23
C TYR A 50 13.21 9.53 3.14
N THR A 51 12.55 10.62 2.75
CA THR A 51 13.12 11.97 2.80
C THR A 51 13.29 12.44 4.25
N GLU A 52 14.05 13.51 4.47
CA GLU A 52 14.22 14.13 5.79
C GLU A 52 12.88 14.55 6.44
N ASN A 53 11.85 14.78 5.63
CA ASN A 53 10.51 15.14 6.06
C ASN A 53 9.64 13.92 6.44
N GLY A 54 10.19 12.70 6.36
CA GLY A 54 9.48 11.46 6.71
C GLY A 54 8.49 10.98 5.65
N GLU A 55 8.54 11.54 4.45
CA GLU A 55 7.75 11.09 3.30
C GLU A 55 8.59 10.16 2.40
N PRO A 56 7.98 9.15 1.74
CA PRO A 56 8.68 8.33 0.76
C PRO A 56 9.31 9.20 -0.34
N ASN A 57 10.56 8.94 -0.67
CA ASN A 57 11.26 9.64 -1.74
C ASN A 57 10.61 9.35 -3.10
N LYS A 58 10.56 10.38 -3.96
CA LYS A 58 9.98 10.34 -5.31
C LYS A 58 11.04 10.66 -6.34
N ASP A 59 11.89 9.67 -6.61
CA ASP A 59 13.00 9.79 -7.55
C ASP A 59 12.69 9.23 -8.95
N GLY A 60 11.44 8.80 -9.18
CA GLY A 60 10.94 8.21 -10.42
C GLY A 60 11.01 6.69 -10.47
N THR A 61 11.50 6.02 -9.41
CA THR A 61 11.52 4.55 -9.32
C THR A 61 10.35 3.99 -8.51
N GLU A 62 9.58 4.84 -7.83
CA GLU A 62 8.56 4.48 -6.86
C GLU A 62 7.24 3.94 -7.46
N ASP A 63 7.02 4.13 -8.77
CA ASP A 63 5.77 3.80 -9.46
C ASP A 63 5.21 2.40 -9.13
N PRO A 64 6.02 1.31 -9.10
CA PRO A 64 5.51 -0.01 -8.77
C PRO A 64 4.96 -0.11 -7.34
N VAL A 65 5.56 0.59 -6.39
CA VAL A 65 5.15 0.58 -4.98
C VAL A 65 3.95 1.49 -4.77
N ASP A 66 3.88 2.61 -5.47
CA ASP A 66 2.69 3.47 -5.46
C ASP A 66 1.46 2.73 -6.01
N ALA A 67 1.62 2.04 -7.14
CA ALA A 67 0.58 1.19 -7.73
C ALA A 67 0.13 0.07 -6.77
N LEU A 68 1.09 -0.62 -6.13
CA LEU A 68 0.79 -1.62 -5.11
C LEU A 68 0.02 -1.01 -3.93
N GLY A 69 0.44 0.16 -3.46
CA GLY A 69 -0.20 0.88 -2.36
C GLY A 69 -1.67 1.23 -2.64
N TYR A 70 -1.98 1.68 -3.86
CA TYR A 70 -3.36 1.93 -4.28
C TYR A 70 -4.21 0.66 -4.31
N PHE A 71 -3.66 -0.44 -4.82
CA PHE A 71 -4.36 -1.72 -4.86
C PHE A 71 -4.65 -2.25 -3.45
N ILE A 72 -3.64 -2.24 -2.57
CA ILE A 72 -3.76 -2.79 -1.22
C ILE A 72 -4.70 -1.94 -0.36
N VAL A 73 -4.58 -0.62 -0.35
CA VAL A 73 -5.45 0.23 0.49
C VAL A 73 -6.92 0.14 0.08
N GLN A 74 -7.19 -0.08 -1.21
CA GLN A 74 -8.55 -0.22 -1.72
C GLN A 74 -9.18 -1.54 -1.30
N ARG A 75 -8.40 -2.64 -1.31
CA ARG A 75 -8.91 -3.99 -1.06
C ARG A 75 -8.79 -4.44 0.39
N PHE A 76 -7.81 -3.88 1.11
CA PHE A 76 -7.45 -4.20 2.50
C PHE A 76 -7.15 -2.90 3.28
N PRO A 77 -8.13 -1.99 3.42
CA PRO A 77 -7.94 -0.76 4.18
C PRO A 77 -7.65 -1.06 5.66
N ILE A 78 -6.92 -0.16 6.31
CA ILE A 78 -6.77 -0.18 7.76
C ILE A 78 -8.11 0.21 8.39
N ALA A 79 -8.52 -0.54 9.42
CA ALA A 79 -9.72 -0.22 10.20
C ALA A 79 -9.61 1.23 10.75
N GLY A 80 -10.53 2.09 10.33
CA GLY A 80 -10.53 3.52 10.67
C GLY A 80 -10.35 4.46 9.47
N SER A 81 -9.84 4.00 8.33
CA SER A 81 -9.82 4.77 7.09
C SER A 81 -11.12 4.57 6.33
N TYR A 82 -11.92 5.64 6.19
CA TYR A 82 -13.19 5.64 5.47
C TYR A 82 -13.00 5.15 4.04
N THR A 83 -13.42 3.93 3.76
CA THR A 83 -13.51 3.35 2.42
C THR A 83 -14.95 2.97 2.15
N LEU A 84 -15.36 2.97 0.87
CA LEU A 84 -16.74 2.73 0.43
C LEU A 84 -17.33 1.40 0.94
N ALA A 85 -16.49 0.43 1.32
CA ALA A 85 -16.92 -0.80 1.98
C ALA A 85 -17.59 -0.55 3.34
N ASN A 86 -17.15 0.47 4.10
CA ASN A 86 -17.74 0.84 5.39
C ASN A 86 -19.03 1.67 5.24
N VAL A 87 -19.31 2.24 4.06
CA VAL A 87 -20.53 3.01 3.79
C VAL A 87 -21.72 2.09 3.44
N SER A 88 -21.45 0.85 3.01
CA SER A 88 -22.50 -0.10 2.62
C SER A 88 -23.20 -0.82 3.78
N ASN A 89 -22.84 -0.53 5.03
CA ASN A 89 -23.39 -1.16 6.24
C ASN A 89 -23.91 -0.14 7.28
N SER A 90 -24.41 1.02 6.84
CA SER A 90 -25.11 1.99 7.71
C SER A 90 -26.46 2.37 7.15
#